data_AF-A0A962FGX1-F1
#
_entry.id   AF-A0A962FGX1-F1
#
_cell.length_a   1.000
_cell.length_b   1.000
_cell.length_c   1.000
_cell.angle_alpha   90.00
_cell.angle_beta   90.00
_cell.angle_gamma   90.00
#
_symmetry.space_group_name_H-M   'P 1'
#
loop_
_entity.id
_entity.type
_entity.pdbx_description
1 polymer ?
#
loop_
_entity_poly.entity_id
_entity_poly.type
_entity_poly.pdbx_seq_one_letter_code
_entity_poly.pdbx_strand_id
1 'polypeptide(L)'
;VIDTADWKTIATIDTAGPGFFLRSHENSPYIWADSFMSRQNKDKVQIIDKETLKIVRVMQPAPGKTTGHVEFDRSGRHALVSVWEMDGAIIVYDATTF
;
A
#
# COMPACT_ATOMS: atom_id res chain seq x y z
N VAL A 1 5.31 13.47 1.47
CA VAL A 1 6.29 13.34 0.38
C VAL A 1 7.37 14.38 0.59
N ILE A 2 8.62 13.94 0.63
CA ILE A 2 9.78 14.76 0.93
C ILE A 2 10.66 14.80 -0.32
N ASP A 3 11.06 15.99 -0.76
CA ASP A 3 12.03 16.16 -1.82
C ASP A 3 13.43 15.78 -1.29
N THR A 4 14.14 14.89 -1.98
CA THR A 4 15.46 14.42 -1.54
C THR A 4 16.60 15.39 -1.86
N ALA A 5 16.36 16.44 -2.66
CA ALA A 5 17.35 17.47 -2.95
C ALA A 5 17.51 18.46 -1.79
N ASP A 6 16.41 18.83 -1.13
CA ASP A 6 16.41 19.85 -0.06
C ASP A 6 15.68 19.45 1.23
N TRP A 7 15.13 18.24 1.29
CA TRP A 7 14.44 17.65 2.44
C TRP A 7 13.15 18.36 2.86
N LYS A 8 12.55 19.17 1.98
CA LYS A 8 11.27 19.81 2.27
C LYS A 8 10.08 18.92 1.94
N THR A 9 9.01 19.10 2.69
CA THR A 9 7.71 18.48 2.38
C THR A 9 7.11 19.16 1.15
N ILE A 10 6.85 18.39 0.09
CA ILE A 10 6.23 18.88 -1.15
C ILE A 10 4.76 18.46 -1.30
N ALA A 11 4.35 17.44 -0.57
CA ALA A 11 2.95 17.00 -0.53
C ALA A 11 2.67 16.22 0.76
N THR A 12 1.43 16.32 1.24
CA THR A 12 0.86 15.44 2.27
C THR A 12 -0.32 14.71 1.64
N ILE A 13 -0.36 13.39 1.79
CA ILE A 13 -1.40 12.54 1.20
C ILE A 13 -2.24 11.99 2.34
N ASP A 14 -3.52 12.34 2.36
CA ASP A 14 -4.45 11.89 3.40
C ASP A 14 -4.86 10.43 3.15
N THR A 15 -4.36 9.51 3.97
CA THR A 15 -4.67 8.08 3.90
C THR A 15 -5.86 7.71 4.79
N ALA A 16 -6.33 6.47 4.70
CA ALA A 16 -7.47 5.99 5.49
C ALA A 16 -7.16 5.80 6.99
N GLY A 17 -5.98 6.21 7.46
CA GLY A 17 -5.53 6.08 8.84
C GLY A 17 -4.06 5.69 8.92
N PRO A 18 -3.51 5.63 10.14
CA PRO A 18 -2.10 5.33 10.34
C PRO A 18 -1.74 3.95 9.78
N GLY A 19 -0.74 3.94 8.90
CA GLY A 19 -0.13 2.72 8.37
C GLY A 19 1.09 2.29 9.16
N PHE A 20 1.67 1.16 8.77
CA PHE A 20 2.99 0.73 9.22
C PHE A 20 3.93 0.45 8.06
N PHE A 21 3.41 -0.09 6.93
CA PHE A 21 4.22 -0.36 5.76
C PHE A 21 3.83 0.49 4.55
N LEU A 22 4.87 0.93 3.83
CA LEU A 22 4.80 1.61 2.56
C LEU A 22 5.78 0.94 1.60
N ARG A 23 5.28 0.45 0.46
CA ARG A 23 6.07 -0.32 -0.50
C ARG A 23 5.76 0.04 -1.95
N SER A 24 6.75 -0.10 -2.80
CA SER A 24 6.65 0.08 -4.24
C SER A 24 7.74 -0.77 -4.90
N HIS A 25 7.73 -0.79 -6.23
CA HIS A 25 8.76 -1.42 -7.03
C HIS A 25 9.15 -0.45 -8.15
N GLU A 26 10.41 -0.52 -8.61
CA GLU A 26 10.91 0.30 -9.72
C GLU A 26 10.06 0.12 -10.99
N ASN A 27 9.62 -1.11 -11.26
CA ASN A 27 8.76 -1.46 -12.40
C ASN A 27 7.25 -1.25 -12.19
N SER A 28 6.81 -0.80 -11.01
CA SER A 28 5.39 -0.51 -10.75
C SER A 28 5.18 1.00 -10.73
N PRO A 29 4.12 1.57 -11.33
CA PRO A 29 3.84 3.01 -11.21
C PRO A 29 3.22 3.39 -9.87
N TYR A 30 2.93 2.41 -8.99
CA TYR A 30 2.16 2.62 -7.78
C TYR A 30 2.97 2.40 -6.49
N ILE A 31 2.57 3.15 -5.47
CA ILE A 31 2.94 2.95 -4.07
C ILE A 31 1.74 2.30 -3.35
N TRP A 32 2.05 1.34 -2.50
CA TRP A 32 1.14 0.54 -1.71
C TRP A 32 1.30 0.94 -0.25
N ALA A 33 0.28 1.57 0.31
CA ALA A 33 0.27 2.08 1.68
C ALA A 33 -0.83 1.35 2.47
N ASP A 34 -0.47 0.66 3.54
CA ASP A 34 -1.50 0.06 4.41
C ASP A 34 -2.02 1.06 5.45
N SER A 35 -3.15 0.72 6.06
CA SER A 35 -3.66 1.37 7.27
C SER A 35 -3.58 0.45 8.49
N PHE A 36 -2.52 -0.37 8.57
CA PHE A 36 -2.37 -1.47 9.53
C PHE A 36 -2.65 -1.09 11.00
N MET A 37 -2.26 0.11 11.42
CA MET A 37 -2.44 0.60 12.79
C MET A 37 -3.79 1.30 13.03
N SER A 38 -4.63 1.43 12.00
CA SER A 38 -5.93 2.10 12.08
C SER A 38 -6.98 1.23 12.77
N ARG A 39 -7.60 1.73 13.84
CA ARG A 39 -8.69 1.01 14.54
C ARG A 39 -9.91 0.72 13.66
N GLN A 40 -10.17 1.59 12.68
CA GLN A 40 -11.37 1.52 11.83
C GLN A 40 -11.08 0.98 10.43
N ASN A 41 -9.83 1.08 9.96
CA ASN A 41 -9.48 0.84 8.56
C ASN A 41 -8.24 -0.08 8.40
N LYS A 42 -7.95 -0.93 9.39
CA LYS A 42 -6.82 -1.89 9.35
C LYS A 42 -6.84 -2.88 8.19
N ASP A 43 -7.95 -2.97 7.50
CA ASP A 43 -8.21 -3.83 6.34
C ASP A 43 -8.07 -3.08 5.00
N LYS A 44 -7.65 -1.80 5.02
CA LYS A 44 -7.51 -0.97 3.82
C LYS A 44 -6.04 -0.84 3.39
N VAL A 45 -5.86 -0.90 2.07
CA VAL A 45 -4.58 -0.61 1.39
C VAL A 45 -4.83 0.45 0.33
N GLN A 46 -4.16 1.60 0.41
CA GLN A 46 -4.23 2.66 -0.59
C GLN A 46 -3.22 2.43 -1.70
N ILE A 47 -3.67 2.59 -2.94
CA ILE A 47 -2.85 2.59 -4.14
C ILE A 47 -2.65 4.03 -4.55
N ILE A 48 -1.41 4.49 -4.45
CA ILE A 48 -1.01 5.87 -4.73
C ILE A 48 -0.21 5.87 -6.03
N ASP A 49 -0.59 6.71 -6.98
CA ASP A 49 0.16 6.91 -8.22
C ASP A 49 1.42 7.75 -7.96
N LYS A 50 2.60 7.27 -8.40
CA LYS A 50 3.89 7.90 -8.10
C LYS A 50 4.06 9.28 -8.75
N GLU A 51 3.45 9.51 -9.91
CA GLU A 51 3.62 10.75 -10.65
C GLU A 51 2.67 11.83 -10.16
N THR A 52 1.40 11.48 -9.97
CA THR A 52 0.35 12.42 -9.58
C THR A 52 0.22 12.58 -8.07
N LEU A 53 0.80 11.66 -7.29
CA LEU A 53 0.69 11.59 -5.82
C LEU A 53 -0.75 11.46 -5.32
N LYS A 54 -1.66 10.97 -6.16
CA LYS A 54 -3.07 10.76 -5.82
C LYS A 54 -3.33 9.32 -5.42
N ILE A 55 -4.21 9.11 -4.44
CA ILE A 55 -4.81 7.80 -4.19
C ILE A 55 -5.74 7.49 -5.37
N VAL A 56 -5.34 6.55 -6.21
CA VAL A 56 -6.11 6.12 -7.39
C VAL A 56 -7.07 4.98 -7.07
N ARG A 57 -6.81 4.25 -5.98
CA ARG A 57 -7.69 3.18 -5.49
C ARG A 57 -7.48 2.95 -4.01
N VAL A 58 -8.54 2.55 -3.31
CA VAL A 58 -8.47 2.00 -1.96
C VAL A 58 -8.99 0.58 -2.02
N MET A 59 -8.13 -0.38 -1.73
CA MET A 59 -8.47 -1.79 -1.69
C MET A 59 -8.88 -2.22 -0.28
N GLN A 60 -9.66 -3.29 -0.21
CA GLN A 60 -10.03 -3.96 1.03
C GLN A 60 -9.89 -5.48 0.83
N PRO A 61 -8.65 -6.02 0.87
CA PRO A 61 -8.38 -7.40 0.45
C PRO A 61 -9.13 -8.46 1.26
N ALA A 62 -9.29 -8.22 2.56
CA ALA A 62 -10.01 -9.08 3.48
C ALA A 62 -10.82 -8.23 4.47
N PRO A 63 -12.09 -7.92 4.17
CA PRO A 63 -12.91 -7.03 5.01
C PRO A 63 -12.92 -7.43 6.49
N GLY A 64 -12.61 -6.47 7.36
CA GLY A 64 -12.56 -6.63 8.81
C GLY A 64 -11.29 -7.28 9.37
N LYS A 65 -10.50 -7.97 8.54
CA LYS A 65 -9.23 -8.62 8.91
C LYS A 65 -8.05 -7.68 8.68
N THR A 66 -7.02 -7.76 9.51
CA THR A 66 -5.86 -6.86 9.36
C THR A 66 -5.08 -7.19 8.09
N THR A 67 -4.85 -6.22 7.22
CA THR A 67 -4.07 -6.39 5.98
C THR A 67 -2.90 -5.43 5.93
N GLY A 68 -1.74 -5.89 5.48
CA GLY A 68 -0.56 -5.03 5.35
C GLY A 68 0.68 -5.77 4.88
N HIS A 69 1.84 -5.13 5.09
CA HIS A 69 3.16 -5.66 4.75
C HIS A 69 3.23 -6.19 3.31
N VAL A 70 2.97 -5.30 2.37
CA VAL A 70 3.01 -5.59 0.94
C VAL A 70 4.45 -5.84 0.53
N GLU A 71 4.77 -6.91 -0.18
CA GLU A 71 6.10 -7.08 -0.80
C GLU A 71 5.96 -7.45 -2.27
N PHE A 72 6.97 -7.11 -3.06
CA PHE A 72 6.97 -7.39 -4.50
C PHE A 72 7.87 -8.58 -4.82
N ASP A 73 7.47 -9.35 -5.84
CA ASP A 73 8.40 -10.32 -6.44
C ASP A 73 9.55 -9.61 -7.17
N ARG A 74 10.55 -10.37 -7.60
CA ARG A 74 11.73 -9.84 -8.32
C ARG A 74 11.37 -8.99 -9.55
N SER A 75 10.24 -9.29 -10.20
CA SER A 75 9.85 -8.59 -11.42
C SER A 75 9.11 -7.28 -11.13
N GLY A 76 8.52 -7.16 -9.94
CA GLY A 76 7.56 -6.12 -9.61
C GLY A 76 6.16 -6.35 -10.16
N ARG A 77 5.92 -7.47 -10.87
CA ARG A 77 4.61 -7.81 -11.45
C ARG A 77 3.65 -8.35 -10.41
N HIS A 78 4.14 -8.96 -9.34
CA HIS A 78 3.26 -9.50 -8.31
C HIS A 78 3.45 -8.76 -6.99
N ALA A 79 2.35 -8.24 -6.44
CA ALA A 79 2.30 -7.67 -5.10
C ALA A 79 1.68 -8.70 -4.14
N LEU A 80 2.43 -9.09 -3.12
CA LEU A 80 2.03 -10.05 -2.11
C LEU A 80 1.55 -9.29 -0.88
N VAL A 81 0.28 -9.45 -0.50
CA VAL A 81 -0.34 -8.78 0.64
C VAL A 81 -0.64 -9.80 1.72
N SER A 82 -0.24 -9.51 2.96
CA SER A 82 -0.53 -10.37 4.10
C SER A 82 -1.90 -10.04 4.70
N VAL A 83 -2.73 -11.07 4.91
CA VAL A 83 -3.86 -11.04 5.83
C VAL A 83 -3.36 -11.57 7.17
N TRP A 84 -3.13 -10.67 8.12
CA TRP A 84 -2.48 -10.95 9.39
C TRP A 84 -3.48 -11.45 10.44
N GLU A 85 -3.93 -12.68 10.26
CA GLU A 85 -4.81 -13.41 11.17
C GLU A 85 -4.27 -14.83 11.38
N MET A 86 -4.74 -15.53 12.42
CA MET A 86 -4.32 -16.93 12.68
C MET A 86 -4.70 -17.88 11.54
N ASP A 87 -5.85 -17.65 10.91
CA ASP A 87 -6.32 -18.33 9.69
C ASP A 87 -6.05 -17.46 8.43
N GLY A 88 -4.98 -16.67 8.48
CA GLY A 88 -4.61 -15.68 7.47
C GLY A 88 -4.22 -16.28 6.13
N ALA A 89 -3.86 -15.39 5.21
CA ALA A 89 -3.50 -15.73 3.84
C ALA A 89 -2.47 -14.76 3.29
N ILE A 90 -1.78 -15.18 2.23
CA ILE A 90 -1.07 -14.27 1.34
C ILE A 90 -1.91 -14.12 0.08
N ILE A 91 -2.32 -12.90 -0.22
CA ILE A 91 -3.06 -12.57 -1.44
C ILE A 91 -2.04 -12.04 -2.45
N VAL A 92 -2.01 -12.63 -3.64
CA VAL A 92 -1.12 -12.20 -4.72
C VAL A 92 -1.93 -11.43 -5.76
N TYR A 93 -1.56 -10.17 -5.99
CA TYR A 93 -2.15 -9.32 -7.01
C TYR A 93 -1.22 -9.18 -8.21
N ASP A 94 -1.80 -9.06 -9.40
CA ASP A 94 -1.09 -8.50 -10.56
C ASP A 94 -0.94 -6.98 -10.35
N ALA A 95 0.31 -6.53 -10.32
CA ALA A 95 0.72 -5.18 -9.97
C ALA A 95 0.30 -4.08 -10.98
N THR A 96 -0.19 -4.50 -12.14
CA THR A 96 -0.61 -3.62 -13.22
C THR A 96 -2.11 -3.52 -13.35
N THR A 97 -2.86 -4.58 -13.00
CA THR A 97 -4.32 -4.62 -13.24
C THR A 97 -5.19 -4.59 -11.99
N PHE A 98 -4.65 -4.98 -10.83
CA PHE A 98 -5.30 -5.09 -9.51
C PHE A 98 -6.74 -5.61 -9.49
#